data_AF-A0A4P9Z4R7-F1
#
_entry.id   AF-A0A4P9Z4R7-F1
#
_cell.length_a   1.000
_cell.length_b   1.000
_cell.length_c   1.000
_cell.angle_alpha   90.00
_cell.angle_beta   90.00
_cell.angle_gamma   90.00
#
_symmetry.space_group_name_H-M   'P 1'
#
loop_
_entity.id
_entity.type
_entity.pdbx_description
1 polymer ?
#
loop_
_entity_poly.entity_id
_entity_poly.type
_entity_poly.pdbx_seq_one_letter_code
_entity_poly.pdbx_strand_id
1 'polypeptide(L)'
;MILMLYVAGFSVYLQAPRNTHDWKTIGHKITTSSTFRNLVISLAATYGLYLVSSLLHFEPWHMITSFVQYLLLLPAFVNILMVYAFCNTHDVSWGTKGDNAASNDLGHAKASKEGGKEVAEVALPTEKADINAAYDKLLQELSVRPKEVKEKRDASTKREDYYKLFRTNLVLAWMFSNALLVVIFTSNFIIPWINRQTGQDRTFNPYLTFIFWSVAGLSAFRFVGSVAYLILRLIFG
;
A
#
# COMPACT_ATOMS: atom_id res chain seq x y z
N MET A 1 12.64 -2.60 11.31
CA MET A 1 12.98 -1.15 11.30
C MET A 1 14.38 -0.89 11.87
N ILE A 2 14.65 -1.24 13.14
CA ILE A 2 15.98 -1.06 13.76
C ILE A 2 17.09 -1.74 12.95
N LEU A 3 16.85 -2.97 12.47
CA LEU A 3 17.80 -3.68 11.61
C LEU A 3 18.07 -2.94 10.28
N MET A 4 17.05 -2.38 9.63
CA MET A 4 17.25 -1.62 8.39
C MET A 4 18.04 -0.34 8.63
N LEU A 5 17.70 0.41 9.69
CA LEU A 5 18.44 1.62 10.07
C LEU A 5 19.89 1.29 10.44
N TYR A 6 20.12 0.17 11.14
CA TYR A 6 21.44 -0.33 11.47
C TYR A 6 22.23 -0.70 10.21
N VAL A 7 21.67 -1.49 9.29
CA VAL A 7 22.34 -1.90 8.05
C VAL A 7 22.62 -0.68 7.16
N ALA A 8 21.69 0.26 7.05
CA ALA A 8 21.89 1.50 6.31
C ALA A 8 23.01 2.36 6.93
N GLY A 9 22.96 2.59 8.25
CA GLY A 9 23.99 3.34 8.96
C GLY A 9 25.37 2.69 8.88
N PHE A 10 25.43 1.37 9.04
CA PHE A 10 26.68 0.59 8.92
C PHE A 10 27.24 0.62 7.50
N SER A 11 26.37 0.55 6.47
CA SER A 11 26.80 0.64 5.06
C SER A 11 27.40 2.02 4.74
N VAL A 12 26.78 3.09 5.25
CA VAL A 12 27.32 4.46 5.14
C VAL A 12 28.65 4.57 5.89
N TYR A 13 28.74 4.01 7.10
CA TYR A 13 29.97 4.01 7.90
C TYR A 13 31.14 3.28 7.21
N LEU A 14 30.87 2.20 6.47
CA LEU A 14 31.88 1.49 5.67
C LEU A 14 32.33 2.29 4.44
N GLN A 15 31.46 3.10 3.87
CA GLN A 15 31.74 3.88 2.65
C GLN A 15 32.26 5.29 2.96
N ALA A 16 32.16 5.76 4.21
CA ALA A 16 32.59 7.07 4.62
C ALA A 16 34.14 7.21 4.55
N PRO A 17 34.65 8.29 3.90
CA PRO A 17 36.09 8.54 3.80
C PRO A 17 36.70 8.82 5.18
N ARG A 18 37.71 8.03 5.58
CA ARG A 18 38.32 8.10 6.91
C ARG A 18 39.56 9.00 6.98
N ASN A 19 40.20 9.25 5.84
CA ASN A 19 41.46 9.98 5.76
C ASN A 19 41.32 11.28 4.95
N THR A 20 42.13 12.29 5.26
CA THR A 20 42.19 13.58 4.52
C THR A 20 42.56 13.40 3.03
N HIS A 21 43.32 12.36 2.70
CA HIS A 21 43.61 11.96 1.31
C HIS A 21 42.40 11.37 0.58
N ASP A 22 41.50 10.66 1.27
CA ASP A 22 40.28 10.14 0.66
C ASP A 22 39.32 11.28 0.27
N TRP A 23 39.24 12.32 1.10
CA TRP A 23 38.44 13.52 0.83
C TRP A 23 38.91 14.26 -0.42
N LYS A 24 40.23 14.40 -0.63
CA LYS A 24 40.80 15.01 -1.84
C LYS A 24 40.55 14.17 -3.10
N THR A 25 40.34 12.86 -2.95
CA THR A 25 40.14 11.92 -4.06
C THR A 25 38.67 11.68 -4.40
N ILE A 26 37.71 12.30 -3.69
CA ILE A 26 36.27 12.09 -3.92
C ILE A 26 35.88 12.42 -5.36
N GLY A 27 36.36 13.54 -5.91
CA GLY A 27 36.08 13.93 -7.30
C GLY A 27 36.52 12.84 -8.29
N HIS A 28 37.72 12.30 -8.11
CA HIS A 28 38.23 11.19 -8.91
C HIS A 28 37.41 9.89 -8.68
N LYS A 29 36.98 9.60 -7.44
CA LYS A 29 36.13 8.43 -7.15
C LYS A 29 34.75 8.54 -7.82
N ILE A 30 34.17 9.74 -7.93
CA ILE A 30 32.92 9.98 -8.66
C ILE A 30 33.09 9.70 -10.16
N THR A 31 34.23 10.05 -10.75
CA THR A 31 34.46 9.81 -12.18
C THR A 31 34.86 8.36 -12.48
N THR A 32 35.57 7.69 -11.57
CA THR A 32 36.13 6.35 -11.80
C THR A 32 35.19 5.21 -11.42
N SER A 33 34.37 5.36 -10.37
CA SER A 33 33.45 4.30 -9.94
C SER A 33 32.04 4.58 -10.43
N SER A 34 31.56 3.74 -11.37
CA SER A 34 30.21 3.84 -11.92
C SER A 34 29.12 3.74 -10.85
N THR A 35 29.25 2.80 -9.91
CA THR A 35 28.30 2.61 -8.80
C THR A 35 28.25 3.82 -7.87
N PHE A 36 29.42 4.35 -7.47
CA PHE A 36 29.49 5.53 -6.60
C PHE A 36 28.91 6.77 -7.29
N ARG A 37 29.22 6.97 -8.58
CA ARG A 37 28.65 8.03 -9.40
C ARG A 37 27.12 7.98 -9.43
N ASN A 38 26.56 6.81 -9.74
CA ASN A 38 25.11 6.64 -9.83
C ASN A 38 24.42 6.89 -8.49
N LEU A 39 25.03 6.44 -7.38
CA LEU A 39 24.53 6.71 -6.03
C LEU A 39 24.53 8.21 -5.71
N VAL A 40 25.62 8.92 -6.00
CA VAL A 40 25.73 10.36 -5.76
C VAL A 40 24.70 11.13 -6.60
N ILE A 41 24.56 10.79 -7.89
CA ILE A 41 23.55 11.40 -8.78
C ILE A 41 22.13 11.15 -8.24
N SER A 42 21.81 9.92 -7.82
CA SER A 42 20.50 9.59 -7.27
C SER A 42 20.20 10.35 -5.97
N LEU A 43 21.16 10.48 -5.06
CA LEU A 43 21.00 11.24 -3.81
C LEU A 43 20.85 12.73 -4.08
N ALA A 44 21.67 13.29 -4.98
CA ALA A 44 21.57 14.69 -5.39
C ALA A 44 20.24 14.98 -6.09
N ALA A 45 19.75 14.07 -6.93
CA ALA A 45 18.44 14.19 -7.56
C ALA A 45 17.30 14.11 -6.54
N THR A 46 17.39 13.23 -5.54
CA THR A 46 16.31 13.03 -4.56
C THR A 46 16.26 14.17 -3.56
N TYR A 47 17.38 14.49 -2.90
CA TYR A 47 17.42 15.48 -1.83
C TYR A 47 17.82 16.88 -2.31
N GLY A 48 18.73 16.97 -3.28
CA GLY A 48 19.15 18.25 -3.84
C GLY A 48 18.04 18.95 -4.61
N LEU A 49 17.29 18.25 -5.47
CA LEU A 49 16.13 18.85 -6.14
C LEU A 49 15.03 19.22 -5.14
N TYR A 50 14.88 18.46 -4.05
CA TYR A 50 13.91 18.79 -3.00
C TYR A 50 14.30 20.09 -2.27
N LEU A 51 15.59 20.27 -1.97
CA LEU A 51 16.12 21.50 -1.39
C LEU A 51 15.95 22.68 -2.34
N VAL A 52 16.33 22.52 -3.62
CA VAL A 52 16.18 23.57 -4.64
C VAL A 52 14.70 23.94 -4.81
N SER A 53 13.81 22.96 -4.87
CA SER A 53 12.36 23.21 -4.94
C SER A 53 11.86 23.99 -3.72
N SER A 54 12.28 23.59 -2.52
CA SER A 54 11.90 24.27 -1.28
C SER A 54 12.36 25.72 -1.24
N LEU A 55 13.55 26.02 -1.76
CA LEU A 55 14.05 27.38 -1.91
C LEU A 55 13.26 28.17 -2.97
N LEU A 56 12.91 27.56 -4.10
CA LEU A 56 12.06 28.19 -5.13
C LEU A 56 10.66 28.53 -4.61
N HIS A 57 10.14 27.78 -3.65
CA HIS A 57 8.86 28.04 -2.98
C HIS A 57 9.00 28.96 -1.76
N PHE A 58 10.21 29.44 -1.43
CA PHE A 58 10.52 30.27 -0.27
C PHE A 58 10.18 29.66 1.11
N GLU A 59 10.08 28.34 1.21
CA GLU A 59 9.75 27.63 2.46
C GLU A 59 10.76 26.53 2.81
N PRO A 60 12.07 26.81 2.95
CA PRO A 60 13.07 25.77 3.26
C PRO A 60 12.93 25.18 4.67
N TRP A 61 12.14 25.82 5.53
CA TRP A 61 12.13 25.54 6.97
C TRP A 61 11.65 24.12 7.32
N HIS A 62 10.70 23.59 6.54
CA HIS A 62 10.18 22.24 6.75
C HIS A 62 11.24 21.15 6.57
N MET A 63 12.25 21.38 5.70
CA MET A 63 13.39 20.47 5.60
C MET A 63 14.24 20.57 6.87
N ILE A 64 14.59 21.77 7.32
CA ILE A 64 15.50 21.93 8.46
C ILE A 64 14.90 21.38 9.76
N THR A 65 13.61 21.63 10.03
CA THR A 65 12.96 21.23 11.29
C THR A 65 12.62 19.74 11.34
N SER A 66 12.24 19.14 10.21
CA SER A 66 11.59 17.82 10.19
C SER A 66 12.36 16.75 9.40
N PHE A 67 13.50 17.07 8.78
CA PHE A 67 14.23 16.11 7.94
C PHE A 67 14.74 14.89 8.71
N VAL A 68 15.28 15.06 9.91
CA VAL A 68 15.77 13.93 10.71
C VAL A 68 14.61 13.01 11.13
N GLN A 69 13.50 13.61 11.58
CA GLN A 69 12.29 12.87 11.95
C GLN A 69 11.72 12.11 10.74
N TYR A 70 11.69 12.77 9.57
CA TYR A 70 11.28 12.17 8.31
C TYR A 70 12.15 10.98 7.92
N LEU A 71 13.49 11.12 7.97
CA LEU A 71 14.42 10.03 7.63
C LEU A 71 14.28 8.83 8.56
N LEU A 72 14.04 9.05 9.86
CA LEU A 72 13.84 7.98 10.83
C LEU A 72 12.52 7.23 10.61
N LEU A 73 11.47 7.94 10.20
CA LEU A 73 10.15 7.36 9.94
C LEU A 73 10.01 6.77 8.53
N LEU A 74 10.89 7.13 7.59
CA LEU A 74 10.82 6.68 6.19
C LEU A 74 10.75 5.15 6.05
N PRO A 75 11.58 4.34 6.76
CA PRO A 75 11.46 2.88 6.69
C PRO A 75 10.13 2.36 7.23
N ALA A 76 9.54 3.03 8.23
CA ALA A 76 8.22 2.67 8.75
C ALA A 76 7.13 2.99 7.72
N PHE A 77 7.17 4.18 7.12
CA PHE A 77 6.21 4.56 6.09
C PHE A 77 6.28 3.66 4.86
N VAL A 78 7.48 3.36 4.36
CA VAL A 78 7.65 2.52 3.16
C VAL A 78 7.22 1.07 3.42
N ASN A 79 7.48 0.50 4.60
CA ASN A 79 7.14 -0.90 4.85
C ASN A 79 5.73 -1.08 5.43
N ILE A 80 5.38 -0.34 6.48
CA ILE A 80 4.11 -0.52 7.20
C ILE A 80 2.94 0.00 6.38
N LEU A 81 3.01 1.23 5.84
CA LEU A 81 1.88 1.77 5.08
C LEU A 81 1.65 1.01 3.78
N MET A 82 2.70 0.55 3.09
CA MET A 82 2.55 -0.28 1.90
C MET A 82 1.82 -1.59 2.19
N VAL A 83 2.25 -2.34 3.21
CA VAL A 83 1.60 -3.60 3.58
C VAL A 83 0.17 -3.34 4.02
N TYR A 84 -0.05 -2.29 4.82
CA TYR A 84 -1.39 -1.89 5.24
C TYR A 84 -2.30 -1.55 4.05
N ALA A 85 -1.80 -0.81 3.07
CA ALA A 85 -2.54 -0.45 1.87
C ALA A 85 -2.90 -1.68 1.02
N PHE A 86 -1.97 -2.62 0.79
CA PHE A 86 -2.28 -3.86 0.07
C PHE A 86 -3.29 -4.73 0.81
N CYS A 87 -3.20 -4.79 2.15
CA CYS A 87 -4.14 -5.53 2.99
C CYS A 87 -5.52 -4.85 3.12
N ASN A 88 -5.66 -3.58 2.75
CA ASN A 88 -6.92 -2.84 2.86
C ASN A 88 -7.39 -2.25 1.53
N THR A 89 -6.92 -2.77 0.39
CA THR A 89 -7.29 -2.27 -0.94
C THR A 89 -8.80 -2.32 -1.26
N HIS A 90 -9.56 -3.09 -0.50
CA HIS A 90 -11.02 -3.21 -0.60
C HIS A 90 -11.77 -2.08 0.12
N ASP A 91 -11.12 -1.40 1.05
CA ASP A 91 -11.70 -0.36 1.90
C ASP A 91 -11.16 1.01 1.49
N VAL A 92 -11.80 1.61 0.48
CA VAL A 92 -11.50 2.97 -0.02
C VAL A 92 -12.14 4.05 0.88
N SER A 93 -12.80 3.67 1.97
CA SER A 93 -13.39 4.64 2.91
C SER A 93 -12.32 5.37 3.75
N TRP A 94 -11.08 4.90 3.73
CA TRP A 94 -9.94 5.61 4.31
C TRP A 94 -9.72 6.94 3.58
N GLY A 95 -10.19 8.02 4.20
CA GLY A 95 -10.16 9.38 3.65
C GLY A 95 -11.53 9.97 3.28
N THR A 96 -12.61 9.18 3.32
CA THR A 96 -14.00 9.64 3.01
C THR A 96 -15.04 9.15 4.03
N LYS A 97 -14.62 8.57 5.16
CA LYS A 97 -15.48 8.04 6.24
C LYS A 97 -16.50 9.03 6.84
N GLY A 98 -16.43 10.32 6.50
CA GLY A 98 -17.44 11.32 6.87
C GLY A 98 -18.62 11.47 5.90
N ASP A 99 -18.50 11.03 4.64
CA ASP A 99 -19.47 11.38 3.58
C ASP A 99 -20.46 10.27 3.20
N ASN A 100 -20.25 9.02 3.63
CA ASN A 100 -21.07 7.88 3.18
C ASN A 100 -21.63 7.02 4.33
N ALA A 101 -22.20 7.65 5.36
CA ALA A 101 -23.01 6.93 6.35
C ALA A 101 -24.50 7.17 6.07
N ALA A 102 -25.09 6.40 5.15
CA ALA A 102 -26.54 6.25 5.08
C ALA A 102 -26.97 5.25 6.16
N SER A 103 -27.50 5.82 7.24
CA SER A 103 -28.55 5.30 8.14
C SER A 103 -28.56 3.81 8.47
N ASN A 104 -28.44 3.53 9.77
CA ASN A 104 -28.98 2.36 10.44
C ASN A 104 -30.36 1.97 9.88
N ASP A 105 -30.41 0.99 8.98
CA ASP A 105 -31.63 0.31 8.60
C ASP A 105 -31.93 -0.74 9.68
N LEU A 106 -32.61 -0.30 10.73
CA LEU A 106 -33.24 -1.19 11.71
C LEU A 106 -34.39 -1.89 10.98
N GLY A 107 -34.07 -3.09 10.50
CA GLY A 107 -34.91 -3.90 9.64
C GLY A 107 -36.37 -3.99 10.10
N HIS A 108 -37.25 -3.91 9.11
CA HIS A 108 -38.64 -4.38 9.05
C HIS A 108 -39.30 -4.85 10.37
N ALA A 109 -39.39 -4.00 11.38
CA ALA A 109 -40.37 -4.15 12.45
C ALA A 109 -41.60 -3.33 12.05
N LYS A 110 -42.59 -3.95 11.41
CA LYS A 110 -43.91 -3.33 11.22
C LYS A 110 -44.63 -3.32 12.57
N ALA A 111 -44.42 -2.26 13.35
CA ALA A 111 -45.27 -1.95 14.48
C ALA A 111 -46.61 -1.43 13.95
N SER A 112 -47.67 -2.22 14.08
CA SER A 112 -49.03 -1.69 13.91
C SER A 112 -49.45 -1.03 15.22
N LYS A 113 -49.91 0.23 15.15
CA LYS A 113 -50.41 0.98 16.29
C LYS A 113 -51.93 1.01 16.22
N GLU A 114 -52.58 0.36 17.16
CA GLU A 114 -53.96 0.66 17.50
C GLU A 114 -54.07 0.84 19.02
N GLY A 115 -54.56 2.01 19.45
CA GLY A 115 -54.92 2.25 20.86
C GLY A 115 -53.78 2.45 21.88
N GLY A 116 -52.56 2.81 21.48
CA GLY A 116 -51.56 3.36 22.42
C GLY A 116 -50.84 2.36 23.34
N LYS A 117 -50.90 1.06 23.06
CA LYS A 117 -49.96 0.06 23.62
C LYS A 117 -49.38 -0.77 22.49
N GLU A 118 -48.06 -0.97 22.51
CA GLU A 118 -47.38 -1.92 21.61
C GLU A 118 -47.81 -3.33 22.01
N VAL A 119 -48.70 -3.93 21.22
CA VAL A 119 -49.11 -5.32 21.41
C VAL A 119 -48.77 -6.08 20.15
N ALA A 120 -47.86 -7.04 20.26
CA ALA A 120 -47.63 -8.03 19.23
C ALA A 120 -48.83 -8.97 19.23
N GLU A 121 -49.71 -8.88 18.24
CA GLU A 121 -50.77 -9.87 18.02
C GLU A 121 -50.12 -11.18 17.55
N VAL A 122 -49.75 -12.02 18.51
CA VAL A 122 -49.50 -13.43 18.25
C VAL A 122 -50.85 -14.12 18.43
N ALA A 123 -51.50 -14.43 17.30
CA ALA A 123 -52.69 -15.26 17.28
C ALA A 123 -52.32 -16.68 17.73
N LEU A 124 -52.34 -16.90 19.04
CA LEU A 124 -52.22 -18.23 19.65
C LEU A 124 -53.59 -18.90 19.60
N PRO A 125 -53.76 -20.00 18.85
CA PRO A 125 -55.00 -20.75 18.86
C PRO A 125 -55.22 -21.31 20.27
N THR A 126 -56.31 -20.90 20.93
CA THR A 126 -56.63 -21.29 22.31
C THR A 126 -57.59 -22.48 22.38
N GLU A 127 -58.15 -22.89 21.23
CA GLU A 127 -59.10 -23.98 21.12
C GLU A 127 -58.39 -25.32 20.83
N LYS A 128 -58.75 -26.38 21.56
CA LYS A 128 -58.08 -27.70 21.46
C LYS A 128 -58.14 -28.31 20.05
N ALA A 129 -59.20 -28.00 19.30
CA ALA A 129 -59.36 -28.44 17.92
C ALA A 129 -58.29 -27.81 17.00
N ASP A 130 -57.99 -26.53 17.18
CA ASP A 130 -56.98 -25.82 16.39
C ASP A 130 -55.56 -26.29 16.72
N ILE A 131 -55.31 -26.67 17.98
CA ILE A 131 -54.03 -27.26 18.40
C ILE A 131 -53.79 -28.60 17.69
N ASN A 132 -54.80 -29.47 17.66
CA ASN A 132 -54.70 -30.75 16.95
C ASN A 132 -54.57 -30.55 15.43
N ALA A 133 -55.32 -29.62 14.86
CA ALA A 133 -55.21 -29.29 13.44
C ALA A 133 -53.81 -28.74 13.07
N ALA A 134 -53.22 -27.91 13.92
CA ALA A 134 -51.85 -27.43 13.75
C ALA A 134 -50.81 -28.56 13.92
N TYR A 135 -51.03 -29.46 14.88
CA TYR A 135 -50.16 -30.62 15.12
C TYR A 135 -50.14 -31.58 13.92
N ASP A 136 -51.31 -31.93 13.38
CA ASP A 136 -51.42 -32.81 12.21
C ASP A 136 -50.78 -32.17 10.96
N LYS A 137 -50.90 -30.85 10.83
CA LYS A 137 -50.27 -30.07 9.75
C LYS A 137 -48.75 -30.07 9.86
N LEU A 138 -48.21 -29.91 11.07
CA LEU A 138 -46.76 -30.00 11.34
C LEU A 138 -46.21 -31.41 11.10
N LEU A 139 -46.96 -32.46 11.45
CA LEU A 139 -46.61 -33.86 11.15
C LEU A 139 -46.50 -34.10 9.64
N GLN A 140 -47.40 -33.53 8.84
CA GLN A 140 -47.34 -33.59 7.38
C GLN A 140 -46.14 -32.80 6.83
N GLU A 141 -45.86 -31.61 7.34
CA GLU A 141 -44.68 -30.82 6.93
C GLU A 141 -43.36 -31.51 7.29
N LEU A 142 -43.27 -32.15 8.46
CA LEU A 142 -42.10 -32.92 8.91
C LEU A 142 -41.88 -34.21 8.09
N SER A 143 -42.95 -34.79 7.54
CA SER A 143 -42.88 -35.98 6.70
C SER A 143 -42.23 -35.70 5.33
N VAL A 144 -42.30 -34.45 4.87
CA VAL A 144 -41.68 -34.03 3.61
C VAL A 144 -40.22 -33.66 3.88
N ARG A 145 -39.27 -34.38 3.25
CA ARG A 145 -37.85 -34.04 3.32
C ARG A 145 -37.68 -32.58 2.83
N PRO A 146 -37.04 -31.69 3.62
CA PRO A 146 -36.79 -30.31 3.19
C PRO A 146 -36.08 -30.34 1.84
N LYS A 147 -36.64 -29.66 0.84
CA LYS A 147 -35.95 -29.49 -0.44
C LYS A 147 -34.62 -28.80 -0.13
N GLU A 148 -33.52 -29.33 -0.62
CA GLU A 148 -32.23 -28.65 -0.53
C GLU A 148 -32.37 -27.29 -1.21
N VAL A 149 -32.58 -26.25 -0.39
CA VAL A 149 -32.53 -24.89 -0.85
C VAL A 149 -31.07 -24.69 -1.20
N LYS A 150 -30.77 -24.67 -2.50
CA LYS A 150 -29.47 -24.19 -2.98
C LYS A 150 -29.43 -22.73 -2.57
N GLU A 151 -28.84 -22.45 -1.42
CA GLU A 151 -28.59 -21.09 -0.98
C GLU A 151 -27.73 -20.42 -2.06
N LYS A 152 -28.38 -19.65 -2.91
CA LYS A 152 -27.67 -18.75 -3.81
C LYS A 152 -27.09 -17.71 -2.89
N ARG A 153 -25.78 -17.83 -2.67
CA ARG A 153 -25.01 -16.91 -1.84
C ARG A 153 -25.44 -15.47 -2.13
N ASP A 154 -25.82 -14.75 -1.08
CA ASP A 154 -26.35 -13.41 -1.22
C ASP A 154 -25.40 -12.53 -2.02
N ALA A 155 -25.94 -11.59 -2.80
CA ALA A 155 -25.13 -10.75 -3.68
C ALA A 155 -24.08 -9.95 -2.87
N SER A 156 -24.40 -9.57 -1.64
CA SER A 156 -23.48 -8.92 -0.71
C SER A 156 -22.32 -9.84 -0.31
N THR A 157 -22.61 -11.07 0.12
CA THR A 157 -21.60 -12.03 0.54
C THR A 157 -20.66 -12.38 -0.62
N LYS A 158 -21.18 -12.60 -1.83
CA LYS A 158 -20.37 -12.87 -3.02
C LYS A 158 -19.38 -11.74 -3.34
N ARG A 159 -19.79 -10.49 -3.13
CA ARG A 159 -18.94 -9.30 -3.32
C ARG A 159 -17.85 -9.21 -2.25
N GLU A 160 -18.18 -9.51 -0.99
CA GLU A 160 -17.18 -9.56 0.08
C GLU A 160 -16.11 -10.63 -0.15
N ASP A 161 -16.49 -11.83 -0.61
CA ASP A 161 -15.51 -12.88 -0.91
C ASP A 161 -14.62 -12.49 -2.07
N TYR A 162 -15.18 -11.86 -3.11
CA TYR A 162 -14.40 -11.36 -4.23
C TYR A 162 -13.34 -10.35 -3.75
N TYR A 163 -13.72 -9.41 -2.89
CA TYR A 163 -12.77 -8.44 -2.33
C TYR A 163 -11.71 -9.08 -1.43
N LYS A 164 -12.08 -10.08 -0.62
CA LYS A 164 -11.13 -10.86 0.19
C LYS A 164 -10.14 -11.62 -0.71
N LEU A 165 -10.61 -12.22 -1.79
CA LEU A 165 -9.77 -12.94 -2.76
C LEU A 165 -8.84 -12.00 -3.51
N PHE A 166 -9.34 -10.85 -3.97
CA PHE A 166 -8.53 -9.85 -4.67
C PHE A 166 -7.37 -9.37 -3.79
N ARG A 167 -7.65 -9.04 -2.52
CA ARG A 167 -6.61 -8.67 -1.56
C ARG A 167 -5.53 -9.74 -1.43
N THR A 168 -5.93 -11.00 -1.23
CA THR A 168 -4.98 -12.10 -1.07
C THR A 168 -4.14 -12.28 -2.33
N ASN A 169 -4.76 -12.25 -3.51
CA ASN A 169 -4.05 -12.37 -4.78
C ASN A 169 -3.08 -11.21 -5.02
N LEU A 170 -3.46 -9.98 -4.65
CA LEU A 170 -2.61 -8.81 -4.77
C LEU A 170 -1.35 -8.93 -3.91
N VAL A 171 -1.52 -9.29 -2.63
CA VAL A 171 -0.39 -9.49 -1.70
C VAL A 171 0.50 -10.64 -2.16
N LEU A 172 -0.10 -11.76 -2.61
CA LEU A 172 0.65 -12.90 -3.15
C LEU A 172 1.44 -12.53 -4.41
N ALA A 173 0.82 -11.81 -5.36
CA ALA A 173 1.48 -11.35 -6.57
C ALA A 173 2.65 -10.42 -6.24
N TRP A 174 2.47 -9.50 -5.30
CA TRP A 174 3.53 -8.61 -4.82
C TRP A 174 4.68 -9.37 -4.15
N MET A 175 4.38 -10.33 -3.26
CA MET A 175 5.40 -11.16 -2.63
C MET A 175 6.16 -12.00 -3.66
N PHE A 176 5.45 -12.60 -4.62
CA PHE A 176 6.05 -13.39 -5.68
C PHE A 176 6.92 -12.53 -6.61
N SER A 177 6.50 -11.31 -6.96
CA SER A 177 7.32 -10.40 -7.76
C SER A 177 8.61 -9.99 -7.04
N ASN A 178 8.56 -9.75 -5.72
CA ASN A 178 9.76 -9.46 -4.93
C ASN A 178 10.68 -10.69 -4.83
N ALA A 179 10.11 -11.88 -4.61
CA ALA A 179 10.89 -13.12 -4.60
C ALA A 179 11.56 -13.39 -5.95
N LEU A 180 10.83 -13.19 -7.06
CA LEU A 180 11.36 -13.31 -8.41
C LEU A 180 12.52 -12.35 -8.65
N LEU A 181 12.40 -11.08 -8.22
CA LEU A 181 13.50 -10.11 -8.30
C LEU A 181 14.74 -10.60 -7.55
N VAL A 182 14.60 -11.09 -6.32
CA VAL A 182 15.72 -11.64 -5.54
C VAL A 182 16.37 -12.81 -6.27
N VAL A 183 15.57 -13.74 -6.80
CA VAL A 183 16.09 -14.89 -7.56
C VAL A 183 16.84 -14.45 -8.80
N ILE A 184 16.29 -13.51 -9.58
CA ILE A 184 16.92 -12.99 -10.79
C ILE A 184 18.30 -12.39 -10.48
N PHE A 185 18.38 -11.55 -9.44
CA PHE A 185 19.61 -10.83 -9.11
C PHE A 185 20.58 -11.57 -8.19
N THR A 186 20.19 -12.72 -7.64
CA THR A 186 21.07 -13.61 -6.86
C THR A 186 21.49 -14.84 -7.67
N SER A 187 20.86 -15.10 -8.82
CA SER A 187 21.14 -16.27 -9.64
C SER A 187 22.53 -16.22 -10.27
N ASN A 188 23.33 -17.26 -9.97
CA ASN A 188 24.66 -17.47 -10.55
C ASN A 188 24.64 -17.70 -12.07
N PHE A 189 23.47 -17.96 -12.66
CA PHE A 189 23.31 -18.10 -14.11
C PHE A 189 23.03 -16.75 -14.80
N ILE A 190 22.21 -15.91 -14.18
CA ILE A 190 21.73 -14.66 -14.77
C ILE A 190 22.81 -13.57 -14.69
N ILE A 191 23.50 -13.44 -13.55
CA ILE A 191 24.51 -12.39 -13.36
C ILE A 191 25.64 -12.45 -14.41
N PRO A 192 26.25 -13.62 -14.71
CA PRO A 192 27.27 -13.70 -15.76
C PRO A 192 26.73 -13.43 -17.16
N TRP A 193 25.48 -13.80 -17.45
CA TRP A 193 24.84 -13.52 -18.72
C TRP A 193 24.63 -12.01 -18.92
N ILE A 194 24.14 -11.30 -17.91
CA ILE A 194 23.98 -9.84 -17.94
C ILE A 194 25.35 -9.17 -18.11
N ASN A 195 26.35 -9.56 -17.31
CA ASN A 195 27.68 -8.95 -17.35
C ASN A 195 28.37 -9.10 -18.72
N ARG A 196 28.15 -10.23 -19.41
CA ARG A 196 28.65 -10.43 -20.79
C ARG A 196 28.02 -9.48 -21.80
N GLN A 197 26.74 -9.15 -21.64
CA GLN A 197 26.05 -8.22 -22.54
C GLN A 197 26.40 -6.76 -22.27
N THR A 198 26.60 -6.38 -21.00
CA THR A 198 26.89 -5.00 -20.62
C THR A 198 28.37 -4.64 -20.60
N GLY A 199 29.28 -5.60 -20.79
CA GLY A 199 30.73 -5.37 -20.83
C GLY A 199 31.30 -4.78 -19.54
N GLN A 200 30.63 -4.98 -18.40
CA GLN A 200 31.00 -4.40 -17.11
C GLN A 200 31.59 -5.45 -16.17
N ASP A 201 32.60 -5.03 -15.40
CA ASP A 201 33.27 -5.85 -14.38
C ASP A 201 32.31 -6.28 -13.25
N ARG A 202 32.73 -7.31 -12.51
CA ARG A 202 31.99 -8.02 -11.45
C ARG A 202 31.38 -7.14 -10.33
N THR A 203 31.74 -5.87 -10.25
CA THR A 203 31.21 -4.90 -9.26
C THR A 203 29.96 -4.16 -9.77
N PHE A 204 29.56 -4.34 -11.03
CA PHE A 204 28.33 -3.75 -11.56
C PHE A 204 27.11 -4.49 -11.06
N ASN A 205 26.29 -3.83 -10.23
CA ASN A 205 24.97 -4.31 -9.86
C ASN A 205 23.92 -3.62 -10.76
N PRO A 206 23.44 -4.30 -11.83
CA PRO A 206 22.50 -3.71 -12.77
C PRO A 206 21.20 -3.26 -12.10
N TYR A 207 20.74 -3.97 -11.06
CA TYR A 207 19.54 -3.62 -10.30
C TYR A 207 19.68 -2.28 -9.58
N LEU A 208 20.77 -2.10 -8.83
CA LEU A 208 21.03 -0.85 -8.11
C LEU A 208 21.17 0.33 -9.08
N THR A 209 21.83 0.12 -10.22
CA THR A 209 21.97 1.15 -11.26
C THR A 209 20.60 1.54 -11.83
N PHE A 210 19.76 0.56 -12.16
CA PHE A 210 18.41 0.82 -12.65
C PHE A 210 17.56 1.59 -11.62
N ILE A 211 17.62 1.21 -10.34
CA ILE A 211 16.91 1.92 -9.26
C ILE A 211 17.41 3.36 -9.14
N PHE A 212 18.72 3.58 -9.09
CA PHE A 212 19.28 4.93 -8.94
C PHE A 212 18.87 5.86 -10.09
N TRP A 213 18.89 5.36 -11.34
CA TRP A 213 18.43 6.14 -12.48
C TRP A 213 16.91 6.35 -12.50
N SER A 214 16.13 5.34 -12.10
CA SER A 214 14.67 5.45 -12.01
C SER A 214 14.25 6.48 -10.96
N VAL A 215 14.87 6.45 -9.77
CA VAL A 215 14.64 7.41 -8.69
C VAL A 215 15.05 8.81 -9.10
N ALA A 216 16.21 8.96 -9.78
CA ALA A 216 16.66 10.24 -10.30
C ALA A 216 15.68 10.81 -11.33
N GLY A 217 15.21 9.98 -12.27
CA GLY A 217 14.23 10.37 -13.29
C GLY A 217 12.88 10.77 -12.70
N LEU A 218 12.34 10.00 -11.75
CA LEU A 218 11.09 10.34 -11.07
C LEU A 218 11.21 11.62 -10.23
N SER A 219 12.35 11.83 -9.56
CA SER A 219 12.60 13.07 -8.81
C SER A 219 12.69 14.28 -9.74
N ALA A 220 13.36 14.15 -10.89
CA ALA A 220 13.42 15.18 -11.90
C ALA A 220 12.03 15.50 -12.49
N PHE A 221 11.23 14.49 -12.80
CA PHE A 221 9.86 14.68 -13.28
C PHE A 221 9.00 15.46 -12.28
N ARG A 222 9.06 15.11 -10.99
CA ARG A 222 8.37 15.84 -9.92
C ARG A 222 8.87 17.29 -9.81
N PHE A 223 10.18 17.51 -9.93
CA PHE A 223 10.76 18.85 -9.90
C PHE A 223 10.28 19.70 -11.08
N VAL A 224 10.25 19.15 -12.29
CA VAL A 224 9.70 19.84 -13.47
C VAL A 224 8.24 20.21 -13.26
N GLY A 225 7.41 19.31 -12.73
CA GLY A 225 6.01 19.62 -12.42
C GLY A 225 5.87 20.73 -11.36
N SER A 226 6.73 20.73 -10.35
CA SER A 226 6.77 21.75 -9.29
C SER A 226 7.19 23.12 -9.84
N VAL A 227 8.20 23.18 -10.70
CA VAL A 227 8.62 24.41 -11.38
C VAL A 227 7.53 24.89 -12.35
N ALA A 228 6.91 23.98 -13.11
CA ALA A 228 5.82 24.32 -14.01
C ALA A 228 4.64 24.94 -13.26
N TYR A 229 4.28 24.40 -12.08
CA TYR A 229 3.25 24.99 -11.22
C TYR A 229 3.62 26.42 -10.79
N LEU A 230 4.86 26.68 -10.37
CA LEU A 230 5.31 28.03 -10.02
C LEU A 230 5.23 29.00 -11.21
N ILE A 231 5.62 28.55 -12.41
CA ILE A 231 5.53 29.36 -13.64
C ILE A 231 4.06 29.67 -13.95
N LEU A 232 3.18 28.67 -13.91
CA LEU A 232 1.75 28.87 -14.15
C LEU A 232 1.14 29.81 -13.11
N ARG A 233 1.49 29.67 -11.84
CA ARG A 233 1.05 30.58 -10.77
C ARG A 233 1.56 32.01 -10.99
N LEU A 234 2.80 32.18 -11.44
CA LEU A 234 3.35 33.51 -11.75
C LEU A 234 2.62 34.18 -12.93
N ILE A 235 2.19 33.39 -13.92
CA ILE A 235 1.50 33.88 -15.12
C ILE A 235 0.01 34.13 -14.88
N PHE A 236 -0.67 33.22 -14.15
CA PHE A 236 -2.13 33.21 -14.02
C PHE A 236 -2.66 33.65 -12.65
N GLY A 237 -1.80 33.80 -11.64
CA GLY A 237 -2.15 34.20 -10.27
C GLY A 237 -2.47 33.03 -9.35
#